data_AF-Q9PV08-F1
#
_entry.id   AF-Q9PV08-F1
#
_cell.length_a   1.000
_cell.length_b   1.000
_cell.length_c   1.000
_cell.angle_alpha   90.00
_cell.angle_beta   90.00
_cell.angle_gamma   90.00
#
_symmetry.space_group_name_H-M   'P 1'
#
loop_
_entity.id
_entity.type
_entity.pdbx_description
1 polymer ?
#
loop_
_entity_poly.entity_id
_entity_poly.type
_entity_poly.pdbx_seq_one_letter_code
_entity_poly.pdbx_strand_id
1 'polypeptide(L)' 'FADKEEGDVKSVCLTLFLPAVRASNEHTQADELEAMMQGRGFGLHPAVCLAIRVNTFLSCSQYHKM' A
#
# COMPACT_ATOMS: atom_id res chain seq x y z
N PHE A 1 16.42 21.77 -4.98
CA PHE A 1 16.28 20.49 -5.71
C PHE A 1 14.84 20.37 -6.19
N ALA A 2 13.85 20.30 -5.29
CA ALA A 2 12.43 20.24 -5.66
C ALA A 2 11.94 21.41 -6.57
N ASP A 3 12.27 22.67 -6.26
CA ASP A 3 11.88 23.82 -7.10
C ASP A 3 12.60 23.93 -8.45
N LYS A 4 13.73 23.23 -8.63
CA LYS A 4 14.60 23.38 -9.82
C LYS A 4 14.52 22.21 -10.79
N GLU A 5 14.16 21.01 -10.33
CA GLU A 5 14.22 19.78 -11.13
C GLU A 5 12.86 19.06 -11.26
N GLU A 6 12.02 19.04 -10.22
CA GLU A 6 10.85 18.15 -10.17
C GLU A 6 9.51 18.88 -9.97
N GLY A 7 9.51 20.12 -9.45
CA GLY A 7 8.32 20.98 -9.29
C GLY A 7 7.29 20.50 -8.26
N ASP A 8 7.23 19.20 -7.96
CA ASP A 8 6.38 18.59 -6.95
C ASP A 8 7.19 18.14 -5.72
N VAL A 9 7.05 18.89 -4.64
CA VAL A 9 7.69 18.55 -3.36
C VAL A 9 7.17 17.20 -2.84
N LYS A 10 5.93 16.80 -3.19
CA LYS A 10 5.38 15.50 -2.77
C LYS A 10 6.05 14.35 -3.52
N SER A 11 6.24 14.43 -4.84
CA SER A 11 6.96 13.40 -5.61
C SER A 11 8.40 13.22 -5.14
N VAL A 12 9.10 14.33 -4.86
CA VAL A 12 10.48 14.32 -4.39
C VAL A 12 10.57 13.72 -2.99
N CYS A 13 9.66 14.11 -2.07
CA CYS A 13 9.60 13.50 -0.75
C CYS A 13 9.32 12.00 -0.83
N LEU A 14 8.44 11.55 -1.71
CA LEU A 14 8.13 10.12 -1.89
C LEU A 14 9.35 9.35 -2.39
N THR A 15 10.03 9.89 -3.41
CA THR A 15 11.19 9.25 -4.05
C THR A 15 12.42 9.20 -3.13
N LEU A 16 12.54 10.11 -2.16
CA LEU A 16 13.65 10.10 -1.18
C LEU A 16 13.30 9.39 0.14
N PHE A 17 12.06 9.53 0.62
CA PHE A 17 11.66 9.04 1.93
C PHE A 17 11.33 7.54 1.91
N LEU A 18 10.68 7.01 0.88
CA LEU A 18 10.41 5.57 0.81
C LEU A 18 11.70 4.72 0.81
N PRO A 19 12.74 5.06 0.03
CA PRO A 19 14.01 4.33 0.09
C PRO A 19 14.69 4.46 1.46
N ALA A 20 14.58 5.62 2.14
CA ALA A 20 15.17 5.81 3.46
C ALA A 20 14.48 4.93 4.52
N VAL A 21 13.15 4.88 4.54
CA VAL A 21 12.36 4.05 5.45
C VAL A 21 12.61 2.55 5.18
N ARG A 22 12.70 2.16 3.90
CA ARG A 22 13.06 0.77 3.51
C ARG A 22 14.50 0.42 3.89
N ALA A 23 15.44 1.36 3.77
CA ALA A 23 16.82 1.16 4.21
C ALA A 23 16.94 1.00 5.74
N SER A 24 15.99 1.59 6.49
CA SER A 24 15.83 1.39 7.94
C SER A 24 15.08 0.11 8.31
N ASN A 25 14.80 -0.79 7.37
CA ASN A 25 14.00 -2.02 7.52
C ASN A 25 12.52 -1.81 7.93
N GLU A 26 11.98 -0.59 7.81
CA GLU A 26 10.59 -0.28 8.16
C GLU A 26 9.65 -0.47 6.96
N HIS A 27 9.68 -1.66 6.34
CA HIS A 27 8.95 -1.94 5.10
C HIS A 27 7.44 -1.73 5.20
N THR A 28 6.81 -2.15 6.30
CA THR A 28 5.36 -1.98 6.51
C THR A 28 4.96 -0.50 6.48
N GLN A 29 5.73 0.36 7.14
CA GLN A 29 5.47 1.80 7.17
C GLN A 29 5.68 2.44 5.79
N ALA A 30 6.69 1.98 5.05
CA ALA A 30 6.91 2.42 3.68
C ALA A 30 5.74 2.05 2.76
N ASP A 31 5.19 0.85 2.91
CA ASP A 31 4.06 0.35 2.10
C ASP A 31 2.75 1.08 2.44
N GLU A 32 2.50 1.36 3.73
CA GLU A 32 1.36 2.18 4.18
C GLU A 32 1.45 3.61 3.64
N LEU A 33 2.63 4.22 3.72
CA LEU A 33 2.88 5.56 3.19
C LEU A 33 2.67 5.60 1.67
N GLU A 34 3.16 4.59 0.95
CA GLU A 34 2.97 4.47 -0.51
C GLU A 34 1.48 4.36 -0.87
N ALA A 35 0.73 3.52 -0.15
CA ALA A 35 -0.71 3.35 -0.37
C ALA A 35 -1.50 4.65 -0.11
N MET A 36 -1.19 5.36 0.97
CA MET A 36 -1.80 6.65 1.30
C MET A 36 -1.54 7.70 0.20
N MET A 37 -0.32 7.77 -0.32
CA MET A 37 0.06 8.78 -1.30
C MET A 37 -0.45 8.46 -2.72
N GLN A 38 -0.58 7.18 -3.09
CA GLN A 38 -1.14 6.77 -4.38
C GLN A 38 -2.68 6.84 -4.42
N GLY A 39 -3.35 7.10 -3.30
CA GLY A 39 -4.80 7.14 -3.22
C GLY A 39 -5.46 5.79 -3.53
N ARG A 40 -4.71 4.68 -3.47
CA ARG A 40 -5.27 3.34 -3.58
C ARG A 40 -6.07 3.09 -2.30
N GLY A 41 -7.39 3.03 -2.42
CA GLY A 41 -8.23 2.61 -1.30
C GLY A 41 -7.80 1.22 -0.82
N PHE A 42 -7.86 0.99 0.49
CA PHE A 42 -7.52 -0.30 1.12
C PHE A 42 -8.52 -1.44 0.78
N GLY A 43 -9.45 -1.22 -0.13
CA GLY A 43 -10.48 -2.17 -0.52
C GLY A 43 -10.01 -3.10 -1.63
N LEU A 44 -10.01 -4.41 -1.36
CA LEU A 44 -9.82 -5.43 -2.39
C LEU A 44 -11.07 -5.48 -3.29
N HIS A 45 -10.86 -5.71 -4.59
CA HIS A 45 -11.95 -5.94 -5.52
C HIS A 45 -12.75 -7.20 -5.11
N PRO A 46 -14.09 -7.23 -5.17
CA PRO A 46 -14.88 -8.37 -4.69
C PRO A 46 -14.50 -9.72 -5.33
N ALA A 47 -14.04 -9.71 -6.58
CA ALA A 47 -13.52 -10.91 -7.24
C ALA A 47 -12.25 -11.46 -6.56
N VAL A 48 -11.37 -10.57 -6.07
CA VAL A 48 -10.17 -10.94 -5.31
C VAL A 48 -10.57 -11.50 -3.94
N CYS A 49 -11.53 -10.88 -3.26
CA CYS A 49 -12.11 -11.40 -2.01
C CYS A 49 -12.67 -12.81 -2.18
N LEU A 50 -13.42 -13.05 -3.27
CA LEU A 50 -13.96 -14.37 -3.58
C LEU A 50 -12.85 -15.39 -3.86
N ALA A 51 -11.83 -15.00 -4.63
CA ALA A 51 -10.69 -15.85 -4.91
C ALA A 51 -9.93 -16.24 -3.64
N ILE A 52 -9.68 -15.28 -2.73
CA ILE A 52 -9.06 -15.54 -1.42
C ILE A 52 -9.90 -16.54 -0.64
N ARG A 53 -11.22 -16.29 -0.52
CA ARG A 53 -12.12 -17.15 0.25
C ARG A 53 -12.11 -18.61 -0.25
N VAL A 54 -12.18 -18.80 -1.56
CA VAL A 54 -12.20 -20.14 -2.18
C VAL A 54 -10.83 -20.82 -2.07
N ASN A 55 -9.74 -20.12 -2.36
CA ASN A 55 -8.39 -20.70 -2.38
C ASN A 55 -7.84 -21.01 -0.99
N THR A 56 -8.35 -20.34 0.04
CA THR A 56 -7.99 -20.62 1.45
C THR A 56 -9.00 -21.52 2.16
N PHE A 57 -9.95 -22.10 1.42
CA PHE A 57 -11.01 -23.00 1.94
C PHE A 57 -11.81 -22.39 3.12
N LEU A 58 -11.99 -21.07 3.12
CA LEU A 58 -12.75 -20.38 4.16
C LEU A 58 -14.26 -20.55 3.93
N SER A 59 -14.95 -21.10 4.93
CA SER A 59 -16.41 -21.08 4.96
C SER A 59 -16.93 -19.64 5.03
N CYS A 60 -18.19 -19.43 4.61
CA CYS A 60 -18.81 -18.09 4.66
C CYS A 60 -18.79 -17.50 6.08
N SER A 61 -19.02 -18.33 7.10
CA SER A 61 -19.00 -17.91 8.51
C SER A 61 -17.61 -17.55 9.02
N GLN A 62 -16.55 -18.20 8.52
CA GLN A 62 -15.17 -17.84 8.86
C GLN A 62 -14.75 -16.54 8.16
N TYR A 63 -15.09 -16.42 6.87
CA TYR A 63 -14.78 -15.22 6.09
C TYR A 63 -15.48 -13.97 6.62
N HIS A 64 -16.73 -14.10 7.12
CA HIS A 64 -17.46 -12.98 7.71
C HIS A 64 -16.93 -12.54 9.09
N LYS A 65 -16.17 -13.40 9.78
CA LYS A 65 -15.57 -13.08 11.09
C LYS A 65 -14.17 -12.49 10.99
N MET A 66 -13.49 -12.69 9.85
CA MET A 66 -12.20 -12.11 9.53
C MET A 66 -12.38 -10.63 9.20
#